data_AF-A0A935C6X9-F1
#
_entry.id   AF-A0A935C6X9-F1
#
_cell.length_a   1.000
_cell.length_b   1.000
_cell.length_c   1.000
_cell.angle_alpha   90.00
_cell.angle_beta   90.00
_cell.angle_gamma   90.00
#
_symmetry.space_group_name_H-M   'P 1'
#
loop_
_entity.id
_entity.type
_entity.pdbx_description
1 polymer ?
#
loop_
_entity_poly.entity_id
_entity_poly.type
_entity_poly.pdbx_seq_one_letter_code
_entity_poly.pdbx_strand_id
1 'polypeptide(L)'
;MKFRQNSAGFILLLSILTLGLAVSDVGLIMPVQAVSPQKKDKDSKKDKKTAKVSKAPTETGKPAMWEDRGDISRLNLTLGIGSQEGMPKPPFQFDKEDMTGTNPKIKVIDANGIKWNIKFDEEVHAEVACSRIVWATGYMVEESYYVASGKVNGVTGLSRAKKFVGSDGTFTAAMFEKRPEDIARRAINWTWDSNPFVGTKELSGLAMLNCLLSNWDAKSTNNNVLGMYAPDGSVKDWYLVADWGGTLGKTGGFTSHSKWDLADYSKQAFLDGVSGNKVRFHYSGKMGSSLKDIPKDHLQWFVGIIGQLTDSQIRDAFKAAGATQAETDGFSNQIRKRINEMKAAAR
;
A
#
# COMPACT_ATOMS: atom_id res chain seq x y z
N MET A 1 43.10 41.53 -19.09
CA MET A 1 42.66 40.53 -20.09
C MET A 1 41.39 39.86 -19.56
N LYS A 2 40.24 40.17 -20.17
CA LYS A 2 38.92 39.61 -19.88
C LYS A 2 38.70 38.39 -20.79
N PHE A 3 38.14 37.28 -20.29
CA PHE A 3 37.20 36.39 -21.00
C PHE A 3 36.53 35.48 -19.93
N ARG A 4 35.29 35.70 -19.50
CA ARG A 4 33.95 35.44 -20.07
C ARG A 4 33.48 33.97 -19.96
N GLN A 5 32.40 33.81 -19.18
CA GLN A 5 31.51 32.65 -19.06
C GLN A 5 30.95 32.23 -20.42
N ASN A 6 30.62 30.93 -20.57
CA ASN A 6 29.55 30.48 -21.45
C ASN A 6 28.71 29.40 -20.76
N SER A 7 27.43 29.72 -20.61
CA SER A 7 26.33 28.84 -20.20
C SER A 7 25.76 28.18 -21.44
N ALA A 8 25.57 26.86 -21.42
CA ALA A 8 24.84 26.14 -22.47
C ALA A 8 23.39 25.91 -21.99
N GLY A 9 22.45 26.64 -22.60
CA GLY A 9 21.01 26.38 -22.50
C GLY A 9 20.58 25.43 -23.62
N PHE A 10 19.92 24.33 -23.27
CA PHE A 10 19.27 23.42 -24.22
C PHE A 10 17.83 23.88 -24.45
N ILE A 11 17.49 24.09 -25.72
CA ILE A 11 16.17 24.52 -26.22
C ILE A 11 15.30 23.26 -26.43
N LEU A 12 14.09 23.27 -25.86
CA LEU A 12 13.05 22.26 -26.06
C LEU A 12 12.19 22.67 -27.27
N LEU A 13 12.12 21.82 -28.29
CA LEU A 13 11.25 21.99 -29.47
C LEU A 13 9.80 21.61 -29.13
N LEU A 14 8.87 22.56 -29.30
CA LEU A 14 7.43 22.33 -29.37
C LEU A 14 7.01 22.27 -30.86
N SER A 15 6.37 21.18 -31.26
CA SER A 15 5.77 21.03 -32.59
C SER A 15 4.32 21.53 -32.57
N ILE A 16 4.04 22.59 -33.33
CA ILE A 16 2.70 23.09 -33.68
C ILE A 16 2.30 22.46 -35.02
N LEU A 17 1.07 21.96 -35.14
CA LEU A 17 0.49 21.55 -36.42
C LEU A 17 -0.75 22.40 -36.72
N THR A 18 -0.71 23.17 -37.80
CA THR A 18 -1.81 23.99 -38.32
C THR A 18 -2.30 23.48 -39.68
N LEU A 19 -3.62 23.28 -39.75
CA LEU A 19 -4.64 23.49 -40.80
C LEU A 19 -4.30 23.68 -42.31
N GLY A 20 -5.16 23.11 -43.16
CA GLY A 20 -5.51 23.56 -44.54
C GLY A 20 -6.48 22.59 -45.25
N LEU A 21 -7.79 22.86 -45.29
CA LEU A 21 -8.62 23.38 -46.42
C LEU A 21 -8.67 22.44 -47.66
N ALA A 22 -9.76 21.71 -47.96
CA ALA A 22 -11.10 22.07 -48.48
C ALA A 22 -11.18 22.20 -50.02
N VAL A 23 -11.98 21.33 -50.68
CA VAL A 23 -12.74 21.63 -51.91
C VAL A 23 -14.04 20.81 -51.92
N SER A 24 -15.12 21.47 -52.30
CA SER A 24 -16.53 21.06 -52.38
C SER A 24 -16.93 20.56 -53.77
N ASP A 25 -17.94 19.71 -53.86
CA ASP A 25 -18.86 19.70 -55.01
C ASP A 25 -20.29 19.25 -54.63
N VAL A 26 -21.25 19.79 -55.37
CA VAL A 26 -22.68 19.98 -55.06
C VAL A 26 -23.56 18.92 -55.73
N GLY A 27 -24.69 18.53 -55.10
CA GLY A 27 -25.72 17.71 -55.79
C GLY A 27 -26.98 17.35 -54.98
N LEU A 28 -27.91 18.32 -54.88
CA LEU A 28 -29.37 18.30 -54.71
C LEU A 28 -30.17 16.94 -54.70
N ILE A 29 -31.12 16.75 -53.75
CA ILE A 29 -32.60 16.54 -53.94
C ILE A 29 -33.33 15.98 -52.67
N MET A 30 -34.33 16.77 -52.24
CA MET A 30 -35.60 16.66 -51.46
C MET A 30 -36.10 15.37 -50.70
N PRO A 31 -37.02 15.53 -49.70
CA PRO A 31 -37.40 14.53 -48.69
C PRO A 31 -38.78 13.86 -48.91
N VAL A 32 -39.02 12.67 -48.33
CA VAL A 32 -40.36 12.07 -48.15
C VAL A 32 -40.45 11.26 -46.85
N GLN A 33 -41.50 11.49 -46.06
CA GLN A 33 -41.93 10.68 -44.92
C GLN A 33 -42.89 9.56 -45.35
N ALA A 34 -42.83 8.38 -44.70
CA ALA A 34 -43.96 7.69 -44.01
C ALA A 34 -43.91 6.13 -44.02
N VAL A 35 -43.89 5.57 -42.79
CA VAL A 35 -44.68 4.43 -42.25
C VAL A 35 -44.29 2.95 -42.56
N SER A 36 -44.38 2.15 -41.48
CA SER A 36 -43.80 0.84 -41.16
C SER A 36 -44.52 -0.42 -41.67
N PRO A 37 -43.93 -1.62 -41.45
CA PRO A 37 -44.64 -2.65 -40.67
C PRO A 37 -43.80 -3.37 -39.58
N GLN A 38 -44.55 -3.95 -38.64
CA GLN A 38 -44.18 -4.50 -37.33
C GLN A 38 -43.61 -5.95 -37.34
N LYS A 39 -42.91 -6.25 -36.21
CA LYS A 39 -42.68 -7.54 -35.52
C LYS A 39 -41.58 -8.51 -35.99
N LYS A 40 -40.56 -8.65 -35.13
CA LYS A 40 -40.37 -9.84 -34.28
C LYS A 40 -39.46 -9.51 -33.09
N ASP A 41 -40.07 -9.43 -31.92
CA ASP A 41 -39.38 -9.38 -30.63
C ASP A 41 -38.54 -10.65 -30.46
N LYS A 42 -37.22 -10.49 -30.35
CA LYS A 42 -36.34 -11.47 -29.73
C LYS A 42 -36.05 -10.94 -28.32
N ASP A 43 -36.82 -11.44 -27.37
CA ASP A 43 -36.49 -11.40 -25.95
C ASP A 43 -35.12 -12.05 -25.74
N SER A 44 -34.07 -11.23 -25.76
CA SER A 44 -32.80 -11.61 -25.17
C SER A 44 -32.95 -11.44 -23.67
N LYS A 45 -33.34 -12.54 -23.03
CA LYS A 45 -33.33 -12.73 -21.58
C LYS A 45 -31.88 -12.56 -21.11
N LYS A 46 -31.49 -11.31 -20.88
CA LYS A 46 -30.26 -10.97 -20.18
C LYS A 46 -30.53 -11.37 -18.74
N ASP A 47 -30.11 -12.57 -18.38
CA ASP A 47 -30.09 -13.03 -16.99
C ASP A 47 -29.34 -11.95 -16.19
N LYS A 48 -30.13 -11.10 -15.53
CA LYS A 48 -29.68 -10.22 -14.47
C LYS A 48 -29.13 -11.19 -13.43
N LYS A 49 -27.82 -11.46 -13.47
CA LYS A 49 -27.08 -11.90 -12.28
C LYS A 49 -27.51 -10.93 -11.19
N THR A 50 -28.38 -11.38 -10.30
CA THR A 50 -28.68 -10.70 -9.05
C THR A 50 -27.33 -10.36 -8.46
N ALA A 51 -26.95 -9.07 -8.52
CA ALA A 51 -25.74 -8.60 -7.90
C ALA A 51 -25.84 -9.02 -6.44
N LYS A 52 -24.95 -9.92 -6.01
CA LYS A 52 -24.82 -10.29 -4.61
C LYS A 52 -24.75 -8.96 -3.85
N VAL A 53 -25.72 -8.70 -2.98
CA VAL A 53 -25.71 -7.48 -2.16
C VAL A 53 -24.40 -7.50 -1.40
N SER A 54 -23.55 -6.51 -1.67
CA SER A 54 -22.26 -6.37 -0.99
C SER A 54 -22.51 -6.31 0.51
N LYS A 55 -21.75 -7.08 1.29
CA LYS A 55 -21.82 -7.01 2.76
C LYS A 55 -21.09 -5.78 3.30
N ALA A 56 -20.27 -5.13 2.48
CA ALA A 56 -19.51 -3.95 2.85
C ALA A 56 -20.39 -2.69 2.95
N PRO A 57 -20.06 -1.75 3.87
CA PRO A 57 -20.81 -0.51 4.03
C PRO A 57 -20.75 0.37 2.78
N THR A 58 -21.87 0.97 2.41
CA THR A 58 -21.96 1.84 1.22
C THR A 58 -21.89 3.31 1.58
N GLU A 59 -22.42 3.65 2.75
CA GLU A 59 -22.41 4.97 3.36
C GLU A 59 -20.98 5.36 3.78
N THR A 60 -20.71 6.67 3.76
CA THR A 60 -19.47 7.25 4.27
C THR A 60 -19.39 7.07 5.78
N GLY A 61 -18.23 6.63 6.27
CA GLY A 61 -17.97 6.46 7.68
C GLY A 61 -17.37 7.68 8.35
N LYS A 62 -17.30 7.65 9.68
CA LYS A 62 -16.48 8.61 10.45
C LYS A 62 -15.00 8.37 10.10
N PRO A 63 -14.23 9.41 9.72
CA PRO A 63 -12.80 9.24 9.48
C PRO A 63 -12.08 8.69 10.71
N ALA A 64 -11.25 7.67 10.49
CA ALA A 64 -10.33 7.11 11.48
C ALA A 64 -8.95 6.87 10.85
N MET A 65 -7.88 7.05 11.61
CA MET A 65 -6.50 6.76 11.18
C MET A 65 -5.76 5.89 12.20
N TRP A 66 -6.08 6.08 13.48
CA TRP A 66 -5.43 5.42 14.60
C TRP A 66 -6.47 4.98 15.63
N GLU A 67 -6.21 3.86 16.29
CA GLU A 67 -6.89 3.43 17.51
C GLU A 67 -5.91 2.88 18.53
N ASP A 68 -6.28 3.00 19.80
CA ASP A 68 -5.52 2.41 20.89
C ASP A 68 -5.64 0.88 20.85
N ARG A 69 -4.50 0.19 20.88
CA ARG A 69 -4.42 -1.27 20.92
C ARG A 69 -4.37 -1.83 22.35
N GLY A 70 -4.37 -0.95 23.36
CA GLY A 70 -4.19 -1.33 24.76
C GLY A 70 -2.73 -1.71 25.03
N ASP A 71 -2.51 -2.84 25.69
CA ASP A 71 -1.18 -3.32 26.02
C ASP A 71 -0.47 -3.91 24.79
N ILE A 72 0.35 -3.07 24.14
CA ILE A 72 1.09 -3.43 22.93
C ILE A 72 2.04 -4.59 23.19
N SER A 73 2.59 -4.73 24.40
CA SER A 73 3.53 -5.80 24.74
C SER A 73 2.91 -7.21 24.69
N ARG A 74 1.57 -7.29 24.67
CA ARG A 74 0.81 -8.55 24.59
C ARG A 74 0.31 -8.89 23.19
N LEU A 75 0.54 -8.03 22.20
CA LEU A 75 0.11 -8.28 20.82
C LEU A 75 0.96 -9.36 20.15
N ASN A 76 0.32 -10.18 19.32
CA ASN A 76 0.98 -11.23 18.55
C ASN A 76 1.41 -10.69 17.17
N LEU A 77 2.67 -10.29 17.05
CA LEU A 77 3.21 -9.81 15.78
C LEU A 77 3.51 -10.92 14.77
N THR A 78 3.44 -12.21 15.13
CA THR A 78 3.51 -13.28 14.12
C THR A 78 2.29 -13.23 13.20
N LEU A 79 1.11 -12.98 13.76
CA LEU A 79 -0.16 -12.93 13.01
C LEU A 79 -0.56 -11.51 12.60
N GLY A 80 -0.10 -10.48 13.32
CA GLY A 80 -0.47 -9.09 13.07
C GLY A 80 -1.97 -8.86 13.29
N ILE A 81 -2.62 -8.15 12.37
CA ILE A 81 -4.08 -7.96 12.39
C ILE A 81 -4.87 -9.25 12.15
N GLY A 82 -4.20 -10.29 11.63
CA GLY A 82 -4.80 -11.57 11.29
C GLY A 82 -4.98 -12.50 12.49
N SER A 83 -5.29 -13.77 12.18
CA SER A 83 -5.47 -14.85 13.13
C SER A 83 -4.98 -16.17 12.54
N GLN A 84 -4.79 -17.19 13.36
CA GLN A 84 -4.39 -18.52 12.87
C GLN A 84 -5.49 -19.13 11.99
N GLU A 85 -6.75 -18.92 12.36
CA GLU A 85 -7.93 -19.39 11.64
C GLU A 85 -8.18 -18.61 10.35
N GLY A 86 -7.70 -17.35 10.30
CA GLY A 86 -7.81 -16.46 9.15
C GLY A 86 -6.79 -16.70 8.05
N MET A 87 -5.81 -17.60 8.25
CA MET A 87 -4.76 -17.89 7.28
C MET A 87 -5.31 -18.50 5.97
N PRO A 88 -4.64 -18.26 4.82
CA PRO A 88 -5.04 -18.84 3.53
C PRO A 88 -5.06 -20.38 3.57
N LYS A 89 -6.15 -20.99 3.09
CA LYS A 89 -6.32 -22.45 3.14
C LYS A 89 -6.34 -23.10 1.74
N PRO A 90 -5.37 -23.97 1.39
CA PRO A 90 -5.41 -24.67 0.10
C PRO A 90 -6.56 -25.69 0.04
N PRO A 91 -7.01 -26.11 -1.16
CA PRO A 91 -6.50 -25.70 -2.47
C PRO A 91 -6.84 -24.25 -2.84
N PHE A 92 -5.92 -23.58 -3.56
CA PHE A 92 -6.16 -22.27 -4.14
C PHE A 92 -6.60 -22.41 -5.59
N GLN A 93 -7.67 -21.72 -5.97
CA GLN A 93 -8.21 -21.71 -7.32
C GLN A 93 -7.90 -20.38 -7.99
N PHE A 94 -7.28 -20.43 -9.18
CA PHE A 94 -6.98 -19.23 -9.96
C PHE A 94 -8.27 -18.51 -10.39
N ASP A 95 -8.35 -17.21 -10.14
CA ASP A 95 -9.40 -16.33 -10.67
C ASP A 95 -8.87 -15.59 -11.91
N LYS A 96 -7.80 -14.82 -11.75
CA LYS A 96 -7.14 -14.08 -12.85
C LYS A 96 -5.78 -13.53 -12.45
N GLU A 97 -4.98 -13.12 -13.42
CA GLU A 97 -3.87 -12.20 -13.18
C GLU A 97 -4.42 -10.78 -12.98
N ASP A 98 -3.86 -10.05 -12.01
CA ASP A 98 -4.19 -8.65 -11.77
C ASP A 98 -3.11 -7.74 -12.37
N MET A 99 -3.49 -7.03 -13.44
CA MET A 99 -2.60 -6.16 -14.21
C MET A 99 -2.46 -4.74 -13.63
N THR A 100 -3.14 -4.43 -12.52
CA THR A 100 -3.01 -3.13 -11.86
C THR A 100 -1.67 -3.00 -11.13
N GLY A 101 -1.16 -1.77 -10.98
CA GLY A 101 0.14 -1.52 -10.34
C GLY A 101 1.32 -2.13 -11.12
N THR A 102 2.52 -2.11 -10.54
CA THR A 102 3.76 -2.58 -11.20
C THR A 102 4.10 -4.03 -10.86
N ASN A 103 3.82 -4.46 -9.63
CA ASN A 103 4.25 -5.77 -9.15
C ASN A 103 3.36 -6.90 -9.69
N PRO A 104 3.95 -8.07 -10.01
CA PRO A 104 3.19 -9.24 -10.43
C PRO A 104 2.30 -9.76 -9.31
N LYS A 105 1.03 -10.01 -9.64
CA LYS A 105 0.04 -10.52 -8.68
C LYS A 105 -1.10 -11.24 -9.38
N ILE A 106 -1.63 -12.24 -8.69
CA ILE A 106 -2.79 -13.02 -9.14
C ILE A 106 -3.90 -12.97 -8.09
N LYS A 107 -5.14 -13.17 -8.51
CA LYS A 107 -6.28 -13.35 -7.63
C LYS A 107 -6.60 -14.83 -7.53
N VAL A 108 -6.86 -15.29 -6.31
CA VAL A 108 -7.28 -16.66 -6.05
C VAL A 108 -8.45 -16.70 -5.09
N ILE A 109 -9.12 -17.85 -5.09
CA ILE A 109 -10.11 -18.23 -4.07
C ILE A 109 -9.55 -19.45 -3.33
N ASP A 110 -9.59 -19.42 -2.02
CA ASP A 110 -9.12 -20.53 -1.18
C ASP A 110 -10.23 -21.57 -0.90
N ALA A 111 -9.90 -22.63 -0.16
CA ALA A 111 -10.84 -23.71 0.16
C ALA A 111 -12.07 -23.28 0.97
N ASN A 112 -11.99 -22.15 1.68
CA ASN A 112 -13.08 -21.59 2.45
C ASN A 112 -13.89 -20.56 1.64
N GLY A 113 -13.56 -20.36 0.35
CA GLY A 113 -14.20 -19.36 -0.50
C GLY A 113 -13.68 -17.93 -0.27
N ILE A 114 -12.60 -17.75 0.49
CA ILE A 114 -12.02 -16.42 0.73
C ILE A 114 -11.20 -16.00 -0.49
N LYS A 115 -11.38 -14.75 -0.90
CA LYS A 115 -10.64 -14.14 -2.00
C LYS A 115 -9.31 -13.58 -1.48
N TRP A 116 -8.26 -13.84 -2.23
CA TRP A 116 -6.91 -13.36 -1.93
C TRP A 116 -6.30 -12.71 -3.17
N ASN A 117 -5.57 -11.62 -2.95
CA ASN A 117 -4.58 -11.13 -3.89
C ASN A 117 -3.23 -11.72 -3.47
N ILE A 118 -2.66 -12.59 -4.29
CA ILE A 118 -1.31 -13.10 -4.11
C ILE A 118 -0.34 -12.15 -4.81
N LYS A 119 0.58 -11.54 -4.06
CA LYS A 119 1.71 -10.77 -4.58
C LYS A 119 2.99 -11.60 -4.49
N PHE A 120 3.91 -11.35 -5.41
CA PHE A 120 5.22 -12.01 -5.51
C PHE A 120 6.34 -10.98 -5.51
N ASP A 121 7.58 -11.45 -5.66
CA ASP A 121 8.82 -10.67 -5.66
C ASP A 121 9.29 -10.23 -4.26
N GLU A 122 10.45 -9.58 -4.18
CA GLU A 122 11.11 -9.22 -2.91
C GLU A 122 10.27 -8.33 -1.96
N GLU A 123 9.26 -7.62 -2.48
CA GLU A 123 8.37 -6.76 -1.69
C GLU A 123 7.47 -7.53 -0.70
N VAL A 124 7.26 -8.83 -0.91
CA VAL A 124 6.40 -9.64 -0.04
C VAL A 124 6.92 -9.68 1.39
N HIS A 125 8.24 -9.63 1.57
CA HIS A 125 8.84 -9.68 2.90
C HIS A 125 8.62 -8.37 3.66
N ALA A 126 8.90 -7.24 2.99
CA ALA A 126 8.77 -5.91 3.55
C ALA A 126 7.30 -5.60 3.94
N GLU A 127 6.36 -5.86 3.03
CA GLU A 127 4.93 -5.65 3.26
C GLU A 127 4.42 -6.39 4.50
N VAL A 128 4.78 -7.67 4.62
CA VAL A 128 4.33 -8.56 5.70
C VAL A 128 4.94 -8.14 7.05
N ALA A 129 6.25 -7.84 7.10
CA ALA A 129 6.92 -7.43 8.33
C ALA A 129 6.44 -6.04 8.80
N CYS A 130 6.39 -5.06 7.89
CA CYS A 130 6.04 -3.69 8.22
C CYS A 130 4.59 -3.53 8.65
N SER A 131 3.65 -4.20 7.97
CA SER A 131 2.23 -4.13 8.34
C SER A 131 1.95 -4.60 9.77
N ARG A 132 2.71 -5.58 10.29
CA ARG A 132 2.61 -6.05 11.68
C ARG A 132 3.02 -4.99 12.69
N ILE A 133 4.12 -4.28 12.43
CA ILE A 133 4.62 -3.20 13.29
C ILE A 133 3.66 -1.99 13.24
N VAL A 134 3.17 -1.65 12.05
CA VAL A 134 2.20 -0.57 11.83
C VAL A 134 0.88 -0.87 12.54
N TRP A 135 0.38 -2.09 12.43
CA TRP A 135 -0.81 -2.54 13.15
C TRP A 135 -0.65 -2.47 14.66
N ALA A 136 0.48 -2.98 15.18
CA ALA A 136 0.77 -3.01 16.61
C ALA A 136 0.85 -1.60 17.23
N THR A 137 1.16 -0.59 16.42
CA THR A 137 1.23 0.81 16.84
C THR A 137 -0.08 1.59 16.63
N GLY A 138 -1.18 0.89 16.29
CA GLY A 138 -2.55 1.42 16.29
C GLY A 138 -3.09 1.84 14.93
N TYR A 139 -2.29 1.74 13.86
CA TYR A 139 -2.75 2.08 12.52
C TYR A 139 -3.45 0.88 11.87
N MET A 140 -4.41 1.15 11.00
CA MET A 140 -5.08 0.10 10.24
C MET A 140 -4.19 -0.40 9.10
N VAL A 141 -4.23 -1.71 8.84
CA VAL A 141 -3.52 -2.35 7.73
C VAL A 141 -4.44 -3.38 7.08
N GLU A 142 -4.06 -3.84 5.88
CA GLU A 142 -4.75 -4.96 5.26
C GLU A 142 -4.22 -6.29 5.81
N GLU A 143 -5.13 -7.23 6.10
CA GLU A 143 -4.76 -8.56 6.59
C GLU A 143 -3.96 -9.31 5.53
N SER A 144 -2.73 -9.71 5.87
CA SER A 144 -1.84 -10.41 4.96
C SER A 144 -0.96 -11.47 5.63
N TYR A 145 -0.64 -12.52 4.86
CA TYR A 145 0.18 -13.64 5.31
C TYR A 145 1.26 -13.98 4.28
N TYR A 146 2.47 -14.24 4.74
CA TYR A 146 3.50 -14.87 3.93
C TYR A 146 3.26 -16.37 3.83
N VAL A 147 3.40 -16.93 2.63
CA VAL A 147 3.31 -18.35 2.33
C VAL A 147 4.58 -18.75 1.59
N ALA A 148 5.40 -19.58 2.23
CA ALA A 148 6.73 -19.96 1.72
C ALA A 148 6.68 -20.70 0.38
N SER A 149 5.67 -21.55 0.19
CA SER A 149 5.40 -22.23 -1.08
C SER A 149 3.97 -22.75 -1.12
N GLY A 150 3.49 -23.02 -2.33
CA GLY A 150 2.17 -23.59 -2.53
C GLY A 150 1.87 -23.87 -3.99
N LYS A 151 0.60 -24.19 -4.26
CA LYS A 151 0.10 -24.48 -5.60
C LYS A 151 -1.25 -23.83 -5.83
N VAL A 152 -1.39 -23.16 -6.97
CA VAL A 152 -2.64 -22.59 -7.46
C VAL A 152 -3.14 -23.44 -8.60
N ASN A 153 -4.35 -23.98 -8.48
CA ASN A 153 -4.98 -24.79 -9.50
C ASN A 153 -5.52 -23.91 -10.64
N GLY A 154 -5.44 -24.41 -11.86
CA GLY A 154 -6.07 -23.78 -13.03
C GLY A 154 -5.38 -22.49 -13.51
N VAL A 155 -4.12 -22.27 -13.13
CA VAL A 155 -3.33 -21.12 -13.58
C VAL A 155 -3.23 -21.13 -15.10
N THR A 156 -3.61 -20.02 -15.72
CA THR A 156 -3.55 -19.84 -17.18
C THR A 156 -3.40 -18.35 -17.51
N GLY A 157 -2.94 -18.05 -18.72
CA GLY A 157 -2.90 -16.68 -19.24
C GLY A 157 -1.96 -15.73 -18.50
N LEU A 158 -0.95 -16.25 -17.79
CA LEU A 158 -0.01 -15.41 -17.06
C LEU A 158 0.96 -14.66 -17.99
N SER A 159 1.13 -13.38 -17.71
CA SER A 159 2.12 -12.49 -18.30
C SER A 159 3.23 -12.18 -17.29
N ARG A 160 3.00 -11.26 -16.35
CA ARG A 160 4.02 -10.79 -15.40
C ARG A 160 4.28 -11.80 -14.30
N ALA A 161 3.24 -12.50 -13.84
CA ALA A 161 3.34 -13.51 -12.79
C ALA A 161 3.98 -14.83 -13.28
N LYS A 162 4.18 -15.01 -14.60
CA LYS A 162 4.74 -16.24 -15.18
C LYS A 162 6.15 -16.57 -14.66
N LYS A 163 6.93 -15.57 -14.24
CA LYS A 163 8.25 -15.79 -13.61
C LYS A 163 8.19 -16.36 -12.19
N PHE A 164 7.02 -16.28 -11.53
CA PHE A 164 6.83 -16.65 -10.12
C PHE A 164 5.89 -17.82 -9.90
N VAL A 165 5.06 -18.11 -10.91
CA VAL A 165 4.10 -19.20 -10.87
C VAL A 165 4.42 -20.14 -12.02
N GLY A 166 4.83 -21.36 -11.68
CA GLY A 166 5.12 -22.43 -12.62
C GLY A 166 3.91 -22.74 -13.50
N SER A 167 4.14 -23.36 -14.65
CA SER A 167 3.06 -23.79 -15.55
C SER A 167 2.10 -24.81 -14.91
N ASP A 168 2.56 -25.51 -13.87
CA ASP A 168 1.74 -26.40 -13.05
C ASP A 168 1.03 -25.69 -11.89
N GLY A 169 1.25 -24.37 -11.73
CA GLY A 169 0.68 -23.54 -10.68
C GLY A 169 1.49 -23.45 -9.39
N THR A 170 2.66 -24.09 -9.32
CA THR A 170 3.54 -23.98 -8.14
C THR A 170 4.12 -22.58 -7.99
N PHE A 171 4.29 -22.13 -6.75
CA PHE A 171 4.96 -20.86 -6.44
C PHE A 171 5.79 -21.00 -5.18
N THR A 172 6.73 -20.07 -5.00
CA THR A 172 7.49 -19.86 -3.76
C THR A 172 7.38 -18.41 -3.32
N ALA A 173 7.58 -18.17 -2.02
CA ALA A 173 7.65 -16.85 -1.38
C ALA A 173 6.58 -15.86 -1.87
N ALA A 174 5.34 -16.05 -1.40
CA ALA A 174 4.23 -15.21 -1.80
C ALA A 174 3.52 -14.58 -0.61
N MET A 175 3.05 -13.35 -0.79
CA MET A 175 2.16 -12.72 0.19
C MET A 175 0.71 -12.85 -0.28
N PHE A 176 -0.14 -13.36 0.61
CA PHE A 176 -1.58 -13.44 0.46
C PHE A 176 -2.21 -12.27 1.19
N GLU A 177 -2.70 -11.28 0.44
CA GLU A 177 -3.48 -10.16 0.93
C GLU A 177 -4.97 -10.47 0.83
N LYS A 178 -5.67 -10.46 1.97
CA LYS A 178 -7.08 -10.85 2.04
C LYS A 178 -7.96 -9.82 1.34
N ARG A 179 -8.98 -10.29 0.61
CA ARG A 179 -9.98 -9.46 -0.06
C ARG A 179 -11.38 -9.79 0.46
N PRO A 180 -11.71 -9.39 1.70
CA PRO A 180 -12.98 -9.71 2.31
C PRO A 180 -14.14 -8.95 1.63
N GLU A 181 -15.33 -9.56 1.59
CA GLU A 181 -16.52 -8.99 0.90
C GLU A 181 -17.29 -7.97 1.76
N ASP A 182 -16.92 -7.80 3.03
CA ASP A 182 -17.54 -6.92 4.03
C ASP A 182 -16.71 -5.67 4.36
N ILE A 183 -15.59 -5.44 3.67
CA ILE A 183 -14.80 -4.20 3.75
C ILE A 183 -14.94 -3.42 2.45
N ALA A 184 -15.36 -2.16 2.56
CA ALA A 184 -15.54 -1.28 1.42
C ALA A 184 -14.21 -0.59 1.08
N ARG A 185 -13.58 -0.96 -0.03
CA ARG A 185 -12.47 -0.16 -0.57
C ARG A 185 -13.03 1.05 -1.29
N ARG A 186 -12.89 2.23 -0.68
CA ARG A 186 -13.38 3.47 -1.26
C ARG A 186 -12.58 3.79 -2.53
N ALA A 187 -13.25 4.32 -3.54
CA ALA A 187 -12.62 4.76 -4.79
C ALA A 187 -11.93 6.13 -4.62
N ILE A 188 -11.20 6.30 -3.52
CA ILE A 188 -10.45 7.50 -3.18
C ILE A 188 -9.08 7.10 -2.63
N ASN A 189 -8.08 7.90 -2.97
CA ASN A 189 -6.77 7.88 -2.35
C ASN A 189 -6.61 9.18 -1.55
N TRP A 190 -6.17 9.10 -0.29
CA TRP A 190 -5.95 10.29 0.54
C TRP A 190 -4.53 10.83 0.38
N THR A 191 -4.35 12.15 0.55
CA THR A 191 -3.05 12.81 0.41
C THR A 191 -2.49 13.22 1.77
N TRP A 192 -1.17 13.19 1.91
CA TRP A 192 -0.47 13.54 3.15
C TRP A 192 -0.75 14.96 3.64
N ASP A 193 -0.85 15.92 2.71
CA ASP A 193 -1.04 17.33 3.03
C ASP A 193 -2.52 17.77 3.04
N SER A 194 -3.46 16.91 2.63
CA SER A 194 -4.89 17.22 2.62
C SER A 194 -5.73 16.01 3.01
N ASN A 195 -5.99 15.89 4.32
CA ASN A 195 -6.82 14.86 4.93
C ASN A 195 -7.38 15.37 6.28
N PRO A 196 -8.39 14.70 6.88
CA PRO A 196 -9.00 15.13 8.14
C PRO A 196 -8.07 15.16 9.38
N PHE A 197 -6.85 14.64 9.27
CA PHE A 197 -5.91 14.47 10.38
C PHE A 197 -4.69 15.40 10.29
N VAL A 198 -4.66 16.34 9.35
CA VAL A 198 -3.57 17.32 9.25
C VAL A 198 -3.38 18.06 10.58
N GLY A 199 -2.14 18.12 11.05
CA GLY A 199 -1.78 18.75 12.32
C GLY A 199 -1.98 17.87 13.56
N THR A 200 -2.50 16.65 13.42
CA THR A 200 -2.69 15.74 14.57
C THR A 200 -1.42 14.94 14.90
N LYS A 201 -1.37 14.43 16.14
CA LYS A 201 -0.32 13.50 16.58
C LYS A 201 -0.44 12.15 15.88
N GLU A 202 -1.65 11.72 15.53
CA GLU A 202 -1.94 10.48 14.80
C GLU A 202 -1.35 10.50 13.38
N LEU A 203 -1.53 11.58 12.61
CA LEU A 203 -0.86 11.71 11.31
C LEU A 203 0.66 11.79 11.46
N SER A 204 1.13 12.46 12.51
CA SER A 204 2.57 12.56 12.81
C SER A 204 3.17 11.20 13.16
N GLY A 205 2.46 10.35 13.90
CA GLY A 205 2.90 8.98 14.19
C GLY A 205 2.96 8.11 12.94
N LEU A 206 2.00 8.23 12.03
CA LEU A 206 2.05 7.54 10.74
C LEU A 206 3.24 8.00 9.90
N ALA A 207 3.53 9.30 9.88
CA ALA A 207 4.72 9.84 9.22
C ALA A 207 6.03 9.32 9.87
N MET A 208 6.09 9.28 11.21
CA MET A 208 7.22 8.70 11.93
C MET A 208 7.43 7.22 11.62
N LEU A 209 6.36 6.43 11.42
CA LEU A 209 6.47 5.04 10.94
C LEU A 209 7.07 4.96 9.53
N ASN A 210 6.67 5.86 8.62
CA ASN A 210 7.24 5.91 7.27
C ASN A 210 8.74 6.26 7.31
N CYS A 211 9.15 7.19 8.19
CA CYS A 211 10.56 7.48 8.41
C CYS A 211 11.31 6.31 9.06
N LEU A 212 10.73 5.71 10.11
CA LEU A 212 11.31 4.58 10.82
C LEU A 212 11.59 3.42 9.88
N LEU A 213 10.64 3.08 9.02
CA LEU A 213 10.73 1.96 8.10
C LEU A 213 11.39 2.34 6.76
N SER A 214 11.86 3.59 6.59
CA SER A 214 12.42 4.08 5.33
C SER A 214 11.48 3.90 4.13
N ASN A 215 10.17 4.15 4.28
CA ASN A 215 9.20 4.02 3.19
C ASN A 215 9.40 5.11 2.14
N TRP A 216 10.14 4.85 1.07
CA TRP A 216 10.40 5.86 0.04
C TRP A 216 9.22 6.07 -0.91
N ASP A 217 8.30 5.11 -1.01
CA ASP A 217 7.15 5.11 -1.94
C ASP A 217 5.83 5.48 -1.26
N ALA A 218 5.86 6.28 -0.19
CA ALA A 218 4.68 6.80 0.49
C ALA A 218 3.92 7.85 -0.35
N LYS A 219 3.56 7.54 -1.59
CA LYS A 219 2.78 8.39 -2.51
C LYS A 219 1.29 8.23 -2.26
N SER A 220 0.51 9.26 -2.58
CA SER A 220 -0.95 9.22 -2.36
C SER A 220 -1.63 8.03 -3.05
N THR A 221 -1.16 7.56 -4.22
CA THR A 221 -1.75 6.39 -4.89
C THR A 221 -1.53 5.06 -4.16
N ASN A 222 -0.67 5.04 -3.14
CA ASN A 222 -0.45 3.91 -2.22
C ASN A 222 -1.25 4.05 -0.91
N ASN A 223 -2.04 5.11 -0.77
CA ASN A 223 -2.89 5.36 0.38
C ASN A 223 -4.33 4.99 0.05
N ASN A 224 -5.00 4.22 0.91
CA ASN A 224 -6.39 3.82 0.70
C ASN A 224 -7.30 4.35 1.81
N VAL A 225 -8.61 4.31 1.54
CA VAL A 225 -9.65 4.44 2.57
C VAL A 225 -10.50 3.18 2.58
N LEU A 226 -10.66 2.55 3.76
CA LEU A 226 -11.46 1.35 3.96
C LEU A 226 -12.66 1.64 4.85
N GLY A 227 -13.86 1.46 4.31
CA GLY A 227 -15.11 1.49 5.05
C GLY A 227 -15.35 0.17 5.77
N MET A 228 -15.52 0.22 7.09
CA MET A 228 -15.72 -0.96 7.94
C MET A 228 -16.82 -0.66 8.97
N TYR A 229 -17.67 -1.65 9.25
CA TYR A 229 -18.58 -1.57 10.40
C TYR A 229 -17.79 -1.71 11.71
N ALA A 230 -18.08 -0.82 12.66
CA ALA A 230 -17.68 -0.95 14.04
C ALA A 230 -18.64 -1.91 14.79
N PRO A 231 -18.28 -2.39 15.99
CA PRO A 231 -19.12 -3.30 16.77
C PRO A 231 -20.52 -2.75 17.10
N ASP A 232 -20.67 -1.42 17.18
CA ASP A 232 -21.94 -0.74 17.42
C ASP A 232 -22.79 -0.54 16.14
N GLY A 233 -22.32 -1.05 15.00
CA GLY A 233 -22.98 -0.93 13.69
C GLY A 233 -22.70 0.40 12.96
N SER A 234 -21.98 1.35 13.57
CA SER A 234 -21.54 2.56 12.89
C SER A 234 -20.46 2.25 11.85
N VAL A 235 -20.30 3.10 10.84
CA VAL A 235 -19.23 2.94 9.83
C VAL A 235 -18.04 3.83 10.17
N LYS A 236 -16.85 3.25 10.14
CA LYS A 236 -15.58 3.99 10.13
C LYS A 236 -14.95 3.93 8.74
N ASP A 237 -14.43 5.05 8.28
CA ASP A 237 -13.58 5.13 7.10
C ASP A 237 -12.12 5.24 7.56
N TRP A 238 -11.39 4.14 7.43
CA TRP A 238 -10.00 4.00 7.84
C TRP A 238 -9.04 4.51 6.78
N TYR A 239 -8.28 5.55 7.11
CA TYR A 239 -7.23 6.14 6.29
C TYR A 239 -5.91 5.44 6.61
N LEU A 240 -5.40 4.68 5.65
CA LEU A 240 -4.20 3.86 5.83
C LEU A 240 -3.21 4.02 4.67
N VAL A 241 -1.95 3.72 4.94
CA VAL A 241 -0.95 3.39 3.91
C VAL A 241 -1.14 1.92 3.58
N ALA A 242 -1.42 1.62 2.31
CA ALA A 242 -1.76 0.28 1.83
C ALA A 242 -0.61 -0.42 1.08
N ASP A 243 0.55 0.24 0.97
CA ASP A 243 1.75 -0.32 0.36
C ASP A 243 2.99 0.07 1.20
N TRP A 244 3.58 -0.95 1.81
CA TRP A 244 4.79 -0.92 2.61
C TRP A 244 5.94 -1.70 1.92
N GLY A 245 5.77 -2.17 0.69
CA GLY A 245 6.79 -2.93 -0.04
C GLY A 245 8.05 -2.13 -0.35
N GLY A 246 7.93 -0.80 -0.46
CA GLY A 246 9.03 0.16 -0.66
C GLY A 246 9.76 0.58 0.62
N THR A 247 10.00 -0.34 1.56
CA THR A 247 10.59 -0.06 2.88
C THR A 247 11.84 -0.89 3.17
N LEU A 248 12.45 -0.67 4.34
CA LEU A 248 13.55 -1.46 4.89
C LEU A 248 14.79 -1.48 3.99
N GLY A 249 15.08 -0.35 3.36
CA GLY A 249 16.32 -0.05 2.65
C GLY A 249 16.72 1.40 2.88
N LYS A 250 17.27 2.05 1.85
CA LYS A 250 17.47 3.50 1.86
C LYS A 250 16.38 4.23 1.07
N THR A 251 15.98 5.36 1.60
CA THR A 251 15.18 6.38 0.93
C THR A 251 16.04 7.17 -0.07
N GLY A 252 15.44 7.59 -1.17
CA GLY A 252 16.13 8.26 -2.26
C GLY A 252 15.22 8.60 -3.43
N GLY A 253 15.82 9.13 -4.50
CA GLY A 253 15.16 9.28 -5.79
C GLY A 253 15.02 7.93 -6.51
N PHE A 254 14.42 7.94 -7.70
CA PHE A 254 14.06 6.73 -8.46
C PHE A 254 15.20 5.71 -8.68
N THR A 255 16.46 6.18 -8.73
CA THR A 255 17.64 5.31 -8.95
C THR A 255 18.50 5.14 -7.71
N SER A 256 18.14 5.78 -6.58
CA SER A 256 18.97 5.80 -5.37
C SER A 256 18.29 5.22 -4.13
N HIS A 257 17.08 4.67 -4.28
CA HIS A 257 16.37 3.95 -3.22
C HIS A 257 16.60 2.43 -3.29
N SER A 258 16.39 1.75 -2.16
CA SER A 258 16.38 0.28 -2.07
C SER A 258 15.23 -0.18 -1.18
N LYS A 259 14.91 -1.47 -1.23
CA LYS A 259 13.87 -2.11 -0.42
C LYS A 259 14.36 -3.46 0.05
N TRP A 260 14.00 -3.84 1.27
CA TRP A 260 14.48 -5.07 1.91
C TRP A 260 16.02 -5.25 1.82
N ASP A 261 16.77 -4.19 2.06
CA ASP A 261 18.23 -4.17 2.05
C ASP A 261 18.74 -3.74 3.42
N LEU A 262 19.19 -4.73 4.20
CA LEU A 262 19.67 -4.50 5.56
C LEU A 262 20.91 -3.60 5.60
N ALA A 263 21.81 -3.70 4.62
CA ALA A 263 23.04 -2.92 4.62
C ALA A 263 22.76 -1.44 4.39
N ASP A 264 21.91 -1.11 3.42
CA ASP A 264 21.45 0.25 3.14
C ASP A 264 20.62 0.81 4.31
N TYR A 265 19.67 0.02 4.83
CA TYR A 265 18.83 0.42 5.97
C TYR A 265 19.63 0.73 7.24
N SER A 266 20.68 -0.07 7.48
CA SER A 266 21.56 0.10 8.64
C SER A 266 22.46 1.33 8.55
N LYS A 267 22.88 1.70 7.33
CA LYS A 267 23.77 2.85 7.08
C LYS A 267 23.03 4.18 7.01
N GLN A 268 21.76 4.18 6.63
CA GLN A 268 21.01 5.42 6.50
C GLN A 268 20.78 6.08 7.87
N ALA A 269 21.04 7.38 7.94
CA ALA A 269 20.64 8.21 9.06
C ALA A 269 19.11 8.13 9.28
N PHE A 270 18.70 8.32 10.52
CA PHE A 270 17.29 8.26 10.90
C PHE A 270 16.75 9.61 11.36
N LEU A 271 17.53 10.37 12.13
CA LEU A 271 17.22 11.75 12.51
C LEU A 271 18.25 12.70 11.90
N ASP A 272 17.80 13.84 11.39
CA ASP A 272 18.69 14.94 11.00
C ASP A 272 19.02 15.84 12.20
N GLY A 273 18.14 15.90 13.21
CA GLY A 273 18.40 16.60 14.46
C GLY A 273 17.16 17.13 15.18
N VAL A 274 17.38 17.82 16.29
CA VAL A 274 16.35 18.50 17.08
C VAL A 274 16.58 20.01 17.00
N SER A 275 15.53 20.78 16.73
CA SER A 275 15.59 22.25 16.68
C SER A 275 14.36 22.87 17.33
N GLY A 276 14.58 23.59 18.43
CA GLY A 276 13.49 24.15 19.24
C GLY A 276 12.53 23.05 19.71
N ASN A 277 11.24 23.19 19.38
CA ASN A 277 10.19 22.22 19.73
C ASN A 277 9.88 21.21 18.62
N LYS A 278 10.80 20.99 17.68
CA LYS A 278 10.62 20.06 16.56
C LYS A 278 11.80 19.10 16.44
N VAL A 279 11.50 17.90 15.98
CA VAL A 279 12.48 16.86 15.62
C VAL A 279 12.37 16.62 14.13
N ARG A 280 13.51 16.71 13.44
CA ARG A 280 13.61 16.47 12.00
C ARG A 280 14.07 15.05 11.73
N PHE A 281 13.27 14.30 10.99
CA PHE A 281 13.59 12.96 10.52
C PHE A 281 14.34 13.00 9.20
N HIS A 282 15.34 12.14 9.08
CA HIS A 282 16.03 11.90 7.83
C HIS A 282 15.11 11.12 6.89
N TYR A 283 14.71 11.73 5.77
CA TYR A 283 13.82 11.08 4.81
C TYR A 283 13.95 11.70 3.42
N SER A 284 13.98 10.86 2.38
CA SER A 284 13.90 11.29 0.98
C SER A 284 12.97 10.37 0.18
N GLY A 285 11.69 10.73 0.06
CA GLY A 285 10.69 9.86 -0.56
C GLY A 285 9.45 10.64 -0.98
N LYS A 286 8.35 9.93 -1.18
CA LYS A 286 7.09 10.49 -1.72
C LYS A 286 6.13 11.07 -0.68
N MET A 287 6.40 10.92 0.62
CA MET A 287 5.65 11.61 1.67
C MET A 287 5.87 13.13 1.62
N GLY A 288 4.84 13.90 1.98
CA GLY A 288 4.90 15.36 2.06
C GLY A 288 6.10 15.84 2.90
N SER A 289 6.86 16.81 2.40
CA SER A 289 8.11 17.24 3.02
C SER A 289 7.94 17.85 4.40
N SER A 290 6.79 18.47 4.64
CA SER A 290 6.35 19.05 5.92
C SER A 290 6.31 18.01 7.06
N LEU A 291 6.04 16.75 6.74
CA LEU A 291 5.87 15.66 7.71
C LEU A 291 7.19 15.06 8.20
N LYS A 292 8.33 15.65 7.83
CA LYS A 292 9.64 15.29 8.40
C LYS A 292 9.96 16.11 9.65
N ASP A 293 9.33 17.26 9.81
CA ASP A 293 9.51 18.19 10.93
C ASP A 293 8.37 18.00 11.95
N ILE A 294 8.57 17.07 12.88
CA ILE A 294 7.53 16.63 13.82
C ILE A 294 7.60 17.40 15.14
N PRO A 295 6.47 17.92 15.66
CA PRO A 295 6.41 18.49 17.01
C PRO A 295 6.91 17.53 18.10
N LYS A 296 7.65 18.04 19.10
CA LYS A 296 8.24 17.20 20.15
C LYS A 296 7.19 16.48 21.00
N ASP A 297 6.05 17.10 21.25
CA ASP A 297 4.91 16.51 21.96
C ASP A 297 4.28 15.35 21.18
N HIS A 298 4.20 15.46 19.85
CA HIS A 298 3.77 14.35 18.98
C HIS A 298 4.76 13.18 19.04
N LEU A 299 6.07 13.47 19.00
CA LEU A 299 7.11 12.46 19.19
C LEU A 299 7.00 11.77 20.55
N GLN A 300 6.80 12.53 21.63
CA GLN A 300 6.64 11.99 22.99
C GLN A 300 5.44 11.04 23.07
N TRP A 301 4.30 11.44 22.51
CA TRP A 301 3.12 10.57 22.41
C TRP A 301 3.45 9.27 21.67
N PHE A 302 4.05 9.36 20.49
CA PHE A 302 4.32 8.18 19.68
C PHE A 302 5.40 7.27 20.29
N VAL A 303 6.42 7.83 20.94
CA VAL A 303 7.42 7.07 21.70
C VAL A 303 6.77 6.29 22.84
N GLY A 304 5.73 6.84 23.48
CA GLY A 304 4.93 6.14 24.49
C GLY A 304 4.20 4.91 23.94
N ILE A 305 3.94 4.87 22.63
CA ILE A 305 3.30 3.74 21.92
C ILE A 305 4.36 2.77 21.42
N ILE A 306 5.18 3.18 20.45
CA ILE A 306 6.14 2.29 19.79
C ILE A 306 7.24 1.80 20.74
N GLY A 307 7.52 2.56 21.80
CA GLY A 307 8.48 2.19 22.82
C GLY A 307 8.12 0.95 23.62
N GLN A 308 6.85 0.49 23.56
CA GLN A 308 6.33 -0.71 24.23
C GLN A 308 6.62 -2.01 23.47
N LEU A 309 6.86 -1.95 22.15
CA LEU A 309 7.24 -3.12 21.37
C LEU A 309 8.48 -3.76 21.99
N THR A 310 8.44 -5.06 22.24
CA THR A 310 9.60 -5.84 22.72
C THR A 310 10.49 -6.25 21.56
N ASP A 311 11.74 -6.61 21.85
CA ASP A 311 12.65 -7.11 20.80
C ASP A 311 12.14 -8.42 20.19
N SER A 312 11.44 -9.26 20.97
CA SER A 312 10.84 -10.48 20.44
C SER A 312 9.75 -10.16 19.44
N GLN A 313 8.84 -9.25 19.77
CA GLN A 313 7.76 -8.85 18.88
C GLN A 313 8.28 -8.29 17.56
N ILE A 314 9.34 -7.47 17.60
CA ILE A 314 9.98 -6.97 16.37
C ILE A 314 10.53 -8.13 15.54
N ARG A 315 11.27 -9.07 16.16
CA ARG A 315 11.78 -10.28 15.46
C ARG A 315 10.67 -11.15 14.89
N ASP A 316 9.58 -11.31 15.62
CA ASP A 316 8.45 -12.14 15.21
C ASP A 316 7.77 -11.58 13.95
N ALA A 317 7.80 -10.25 13.76
CA ALA A 317 7.32 -9.64 12.54
C ALA A 317 8.15 -10.03 11.30
N PHE A 318 9.48 -10.08 11.43
CA PHE A 318 10.38 -10.50 10.35
C PHE A 318 10.32 -12.00 10.08
N LYS A 319 10.27 -12.83 11.12
CA LYS A 319 10.10 -14.28 10.97
C LYS A 319 8.81 -14.63 10.23
N ALA A 320 7.71 -13.95 10.59
CA ALA A 320 6.42 -14.14 9.93
C ALA A 320 6.42 -13.68 8.46
N ALA A 321 7.40 -12.87 8.07
CA ALA A 321 7.64 -12.48 6.69
C ALA A 321 8.57 -13.43 5.93
N GLY A 322 9.04 -14.53 6.52
CA GLY A 322 9.97 -15.45 5.87
C GLY A 322 11.40 -14.94 5.80
N ALA A 323 11.77 -13.96 6.63
CA ALA A 323 13.14 -13.47 6.74
C ALA A 323 14.08 -14.59 7.23
N THR A 324 15.32 -14.59 6.74
CA THR A 324 16.40 -15.39 7.30
C THR A 324 16.73 -14.96 8.72
N GLN A 325 17.51 -15.78 9.44
CA GLN A 325 17.96 -15.42 10.79
C GLN A 325 18.78 -14.12 10.80
N ALA A 326 19.69 -13.95 9.84
CA ALA A 326 20.53 -12.75 9.73
C ALA A 326 19.71 -11.49 9.44
N GLU A 327 18.71 -11.56 8.56
CA GLU A 327 17.79 -10.46 8.30
C GLU A 327 16.92 -10.16 9.53
N THR A 328 16.38 -11.19 10.17
CA THR A 328 15.58 -11.06 11.40
C THR A 328 16.34 -10.30 12.47
N ASP A 329 17.57 -10.72 12.77
CA ASP A 329 18.40 -10.09 13.80
C ASP A 329 18.81 -8.67 13.38
N GLY A 330 19.27 -8.51 12.14
CA GLY A 330 19.74 -7.23 11.62
C GLY A 330 18.65 -6.15 11.60
N PHE A 331 17.52 -6.42 10.94
CA PHE A 331 16.45 -5.45 10.84
C PHE A 331 15.84 -5.14 12.21
N SER A 332 15.66 -6.14 13.06
CA SER A 332 15.10 -5.94 14.41
C SER A 332 16.01 -5.06 15.27
N ASN A 333 17.32 -5.31 15.25
CA ASN A 333 18.29 -4.50 15.98
C ASN A 333 18.31 -3.06 15.48
N GLN A 334 18.23 -2.85 14.16
CA GLN A 334 18.21 -1.51 13.58
C GLN A 334 16.92 -0.76 13.89
N ILE A 335 15.76 -1.43 13.89
CA ILE A 335 14.49 -0.83 14.34
C ILE A 335 14.58 -0.44 15.82
N ARG A 336 15.10 -1.32 16.70
CA ARG A 336 15.29 -0.99 18.11
C ARG A 336 16.19 0.23 18.29
N LYS A 337 17.30 0.29 17.54
CA LYS A 337 18.21 1.44 17.56
C LYS A 337 17.48 2.73 17.23
N ARG A 338 16.72 2.77 16.12
CA ARG A 338 15.92 3.93 15.73
C ARG A 338 14.84 4.31 16.76
N ILE A 339 14.18 3.33 17.38
CA ILE A 339 13.26 3.59 18.51
C ILE A 339 13.98 4.26 19.69
N ASN A 340 15.20 3.82 20.01
CA ASN A 340 15.99 4.44 21.08
C ASN A 340 16.47 5.85 20.71
N GLU A 341 16.77 6.13 19.44
CA GLU A 341 17.04 7.48 18.94
C GLU A 341 15.81 8.39 19.12
N MET A 342 14.60 7.92 18.80
CA MET A 342 13.35 8.65 19.09
C MET A 342 13.18 8.92 20.58
N LYS A 343 13.40 7.91 21.43
CA LYS A 343 13.34 8.05 22.89
C LYS A 343 14.32 9.10 23.42
N ALA A 344 15.51 9.20 22.84
CA ALA A 344 16.49 10.20 23.22
C ALA A 344 16.06 11.61 22.78
N ALA A 345 15.58 11.77 21.55
CA ALA A 345 15.11 13.05 21.01
C ALA A 345 13.81 13.57 21.68
N ALA A 346 13.03 12.67 22.28
CA ALA A 346 11.80 13.01 23.01
C ALA A 346 12.04 13.61 24.40
N ARG A 347 13.24 13.42 24.99
CA ARG A 347 13.64 14.00 26.29
C ARG A 347 13.88 15.49 26.15
#